data_AF-A0A817UJP1-F1
#
_entry.id   AF-A0A817UJP1-F1
#
_cell.length_a   1.000
_cell.length_b   1.000
_cell.length_c   1.000
_cell.angle_alpha   90.00
_cell.angle_beta   90.00
_cell.angle_gamma   90.00
#
_symmetry.space_group_name_H-M   'P 1'
#
loop_
_entity.id
_entity.type
_entity.pdbx_description
1 polymer ?
#
loop_
_entity_poly.entity_id
_entity_poly.type
_entity_poly.pdbx_seq_one_letter_code
_entity_poly.pdbx_strand_id
1 'polypeptide(L)'
;MLSYFRLFLINSNKEKRLPNLIRNSTSDATHLDPCTGCEMPCRKHVSYPQEILKKIDQTNMSNSVEKHHRHLCIGQSIQPSQWPKDVKDLQGNYIKELNKVLLENKDAIGYPIKLTSASIDSKIHSEQTADWYLFPDQVKLKNVHVNQIKDLVQKIFVNDQSIVKIKDKTKSIEEQLQQNSDLSVSYDNIKFERLHGLWILVCCHYQRDQRCGVIGPILVGEIEKFVRATNRTDDVTCLKISHVGGHKFAGNVIIYPSGVWYGRVLTCHIPLIINAYASSSSDLKDKLKPLLRGHLQTVS
;
A
#
# COMPACT_ATOMS: atom_id res chain seq x y z
N MET A 1 -34.98 22.40 -74.83
CA MET A 1 -33.74 22.80 -74.13
C MET A 1 -33.46 21.75 -73.06
N LEU A 2 -32.54 20.81 -73.32
CA LEU A 2 -31.19 20.73 -72.70
C LEU A 2 -31.26 20.48 -71.18
N SER A 3 -30.70 19.45 -70.55
CA SER A 3 -29.61 18.55 -70.94
C SER A 3 -29.57 17.28 -70.05
N TYR A 4 -29.35 16.14 -70.71
CA TYR A 4 -28.56 14.95 -70.35
C TYR A 4 -27.85 14.87 -68.98
N PHE A 5 -27.94 13.71 -68.30
CA PHE A 5 -26.87 12.69 -68.34
C PHE A 5 -27.32 11.30 -67.84
N ARG A 6 -26.75 10.27 -68.48
CA ARG A 6 -27.06 8.83 -68.43
C ARG A 6 -26.11 8.07 -67.50
N LEU A 7 -26.63 6.96 -66.94
CA LEU A 7 -26.03 5.64 -66.66
C LEU A 7 -24.65 5.54 -65.95
N PHE A 8 -24.55 4.67 -64.92
CA PHE A 8 -24.16 3.27 -65.10
C PHE A 8 -24.36 2.41 -63.83
N LEU A 9 -24.82 1.18 -64.06
CA LEU A 9 -24.90 0.05 -63.12
C LEU A 9 -23.51 -0.41 -62.66
N ILE A 10 -23.42 -1.08 -61.50
CA ILE A 10 -22.90 -2.46 -61.38
C ILE A 10 -23.15 -2.99 -59.95
N ASN A 11 -23.81 -4.14 -59.93
CA ASN A 11 -23.98 -5.07 -58.83
C ASN A 11 -22.74 -5.97 -58.75
N SER A 12 -22.13 -6.20 -57.58
CA SER A 12 -21.45 -7.48 -57.34
C SER A 12 -21.04 -7.71 -55.88
N ASN A 13 -21.56 -8.82 -55.36
CA ASN A 13 -20.99 -9.64 -54.29
C ASN A 13 -19.47 -9.77 -54.40
N LYS A 14 -18.77 -9.67 -53.27
CA LYS A 14 -17.55 -10.44 -52.98
C LYS A 14 -17.23 -10.36 -51.49
N GLU A 15 -17.60 -11.42 -50.77
CA GLU A 15 -16.89 -11.86 -49.57
C GLU A 15 -15.38 -11.95 -49.91
N LYS A 16 -14.55 -11.26 -49.14
CA LYS A 16 -13.10 -11.48 -49.14
C LYS A 16 -12.69 -12.02 -47.78
N ARG A 17 -12.39 -13.31 -47.79
CA ARG A 17 -11.70 -14.06 -46.76
C ARG A 17 -10.18 -13.78 -46.79
N LEU A 18 -9.56 -13.92 -45.61
CA LEU A 18 -8.15 -14.25 -45.28
C LEU A 18 -7.17 -13.10 -44.96
N PRO A 19 -6.13 -13.33 -44.11
CA PRO A 19 -5.65 -14.64 -43.60
C PRO A 19 -5.50 -14.79 -42.07
N ASN A 20 -5.63 -16.04 -41.63
CA ASN A 20 -5.09 -16.55 -40.38
C ASN A 20 -3.58 -16.29 -40.29
N LEU A 21 -3.14 -15.62 -39.24
CA LEU A 21 -1.78 -15.69 -38.73
C LEU A 21 -1.83 -16.14 -37.27
N ILE A 22 -2.09 -17.44 -37.11
CA ILE A 22 -1.63 -18.18 -35.93
C ILE A 22 -0.12 -18.32 -36.11
N ARG A 23 0.67 -17.62 -35.30
CA ARG A 23 2.03 -18.03 -34.99
C ARG A 23 2.11 -18.29 -33.50
N ASN A 24 2.19 -19.58 -33.17
CA ASN A 24 2.70 -20.08 -31.92
C ASN A 24 4.08 -19.47 -31.65
N SER A 25 4.24 -18.83 -30.50
CA SER A 25 5.53 -18.69 -29.84
C SER A 25 5.40 -19.29 -28.44
N THR A 26 5.86 -20.54 -28.36
CA THR A 26 6.55 -21.16 -27.23
C THR A 26 5.98 -20.91 -25.83
N SER A 27 5.42 -22.00 -25.29
CA SER A 27 5.22 -22.25 -23.87
C SER A 27 6.43 -21.86 -23.03
N ASP A 28 6.28 -20.82 -22.22
CA ASP A 28 7.12 -20.59 -21.05
C ASP A 28 6.22 -20.13 -19.90
N ALA A 29 6.26 -20.91 -18.82
CA ALA A 29 5.67 -20.73 -17.49
C ALA A 29 4.32 -19.97 -17.43
N THR A 30 3.25 -20.70 -17.15
CA THR A 30 1.89 -20.25 -16.81
C THR A 30 1.84 -18.85 -16.17
N HIS A 31 1.73 -17.83 -17.02
CA HIS A 31 1.49 -16.45 -16.63
C HIS A 31 0.00 -16.37 -16.29
N LEU A 32 -0.35 -16.61 -15.02
CA LEU A 32 -1.69 -16.30 -14.52
C LEU A 32 -1.85 -14.78 -14.58
N ASP A 33 -2.39 -14.28 -15.70
CA ASP A 33 -2.83 -12.89 -15.78
C ASP A 33 -3.90 -12.69 -14.68
N PRO A 34 -3.69 -11.83 -13.67
CA PRO A 34 -4.68 -11.57 -12.62
C PRO A 34 -6.01 -11.01 -13.18
N CYS A 35 -6.04 -10.62 -14.45
CA CYS A 35 -7.22 -10.20 -15.19
C CYS A 35 -7.85 -11.33 -16.03
N THR A 36 -7.42 -12.58 -15.90
CA THR A 36 -8.01 -13.76 -16.60
C THR A 36 -9.52 -13.91 -16.39
N GLY A 37 -10.07 -13.37 -15.30
CA GLY A 37 -11.51 -13.33 -15.03
C GLY A 37 -12.23 -12.03 -15.45
N CYS A 38 -11.53 -11.09 -16.08
CA CYS A 38 -12.10 -9.83 -16.55
C CYS A 38 -12.64 -9.97 -17.99
N GLU A 39 -13.63 -9.13 -18.33
CA GLU A 39 -13.99 -8.91 -19.74
C GLU A 39 -12.75 -8.42 -20.52
N MET A 40 -12.61 -8.80 -21.79
CA MET A 40 -11.58 -8.27 -22.68
C MET A 40 -12.20 -7.39 -23.78
N PRO A 41 -11.87 -6.08 -23.87
CA PRO A 41 -11.07 -5.30 -22.92
C PRO A 41 -11.84 -5.02 -21.62
N CYS A 42 -11.13 -4.93 -20.49
CA CYS A 42 -11.83 -4.69 -19.23
C CYS A 42 -12.30 -3.25 -19.14
N ARG A 43 -13.63 -3.07 -19.12
CA ARG A 43 -14.27 -1.75 -19.03
C ARG A 43 -14.21 -1.14 -17.63
N LYS A 44 -13.75 -1.90 -16.63
CA LYS A 44 -13.74 -1.52 -15.21
C LYS A 44 -12.42 -0.91 -14.74
N HIS A 45 -11.35 -0.96 -15.54
CA HIS A 45 -10.03 -0.48 -15.11
C HIS A 45 -9.85 0.94 -15.62
N VAL A 46 -9.60 1.90 -14.72
CA VAL A 46 -8.91 3.12 -15.15
C VAL A 46 -7.51 2.70 -15.57
N SER A 47 -7.21 2.83 -16.86
CA SER A 47 -5.94 2.38 -17.43
C SER A 47 -4.78 3.23 -16.95
N TYR A 48 -3.72 2.58 -16.47
CA TYR A 48 -2.45 3.25 -16.23
C TYR A 48 -1.83 3.70 -17.56
N PRO A 49 -0.99 4.74 -17.55
CA PRO A 49 -0.25 5.14 -18.75
C PRO A 49 0.55 3.96 -19.32
N GLN A 50 0.40 3.71 -20.63
CA GLN A 50 1.03 2.56 -21.30
C GLN A 50 2.56 2.55 -21.13
N GLU A 51 3.18 3.73 -21.14
CA GLU A 51 4.62 3.90 -20.93
C GLU A 51 5.08 3.51 -19.52
N ILE A 52 4.19 3.57 -18.52
CA ILE A 52 4.47 3.05 -17.18
C ILE A 52 4.27 1.54 -17.13
N LEU A 53 3.20 1.03 -17.74
CA LEU A 53 2.89 -0.41 -17.79
C LEU A 53 4.01 -1.22 -18.45
N LYS A 54 4.60 -0.73 -19.55
CA LYS A 54 5.74 -1.35 -20.23
C LYS A 54 6.98 -1.49 -19.33
N LYS A 55 7.10 -0.69 -18.27
CA LYS A 55 8.23 -0.71 -17.31
C LYS A 55 7.95 -1.60 -16.09
N ILE A 56 6.77 -2.20 -15.99
CA ILE A 56 6.43 -3.12 -14.91
C ILE A 56 6.99 -4.49 -15.24
N ASP A 57 7.93 -4.93 -14.40
CA ASP A 57 8.53 -6.24 -14.46
C ASP A 57 7.44 -7.30 -14.29
N GLN A 58 7.44 -8.32 -15.16
CA GLN A 58 6.48 -9.43 -15.20
C GLN A 58 7.01 -10.75 -14.59
N THR A 59 8.29 -10.80 -14.18
CA THR A 59 8.94 -11.97 -13.57
C THR A 59 8.31 -12.40 -12.23
N ASN A 60 8.70 -13.56 -11.70
CA ASN A 60 8.16 -14.01 -10.40
C ASN A 60 8.42 -12.97 -9.29
N MET A 61 7.37 -12.60 -8.56
CA MET A 61 7.43 -11.66 -7.43
C MET A 61 7.12 -12.30 -6.08
N SER A 62 6.78 -13.58 -6.03
CA SER A 62 6.51 -14.29 -4.79
C SER A 62 7.76 -14.33 -3.90
N ASN A 63 7.55 -14.13 -2.60
CA ASN A 63 8.60 -14.01 -1.59
C ASN A 63 9.63 -12.89 -1.85
N SER A 64 9.26 -11.85 -2.60
CA SER A 64 10.13 -10.69 -2.88
C SER A 64 10.08 -9.60 -1.81
N VAL A 65 9.34 -9.81 -0.72
CA VAL A 65 9.25 -8.88 0.41
C VAL A 65 10.39 -9.14 1.37
N GLU A 66 11.14 -8.08 1.72
CA GLU A 66 12.19 -8.15 2.74
C GLU A 66 11.60 -8.58 4.08
N LYS A 67 12.32 -9.44 4.81
CA LYS A 67 11.90 -9.87 6.15
C LYS A 67 11.85 -8.67 7.09
N HIS A 68 10.71 -8.50 7.76
CA HIS A 68 10.48 -7.54 8.83
C HIS A 68 9.33 -8.04 9.70
N HIS A 69 9.35 -7.65 10.99
CA HIS A 69 8.29 -8.01 11.93
C HIS A 69 7.31 -6.86 12.18
N ARG A 70 7.74 -5.62 11.93
CA ARG A 70 6.92 -4.44 12.11
C ARG A 70 7.12 -3.46 11.00
N HIS A 71 6.08 -2.70 10.73
CA HIS A 71 6.09 -1.59 9.80
C HIS A 71 5.69 -0.33 10.56
N LEU A 72 6.68 0.54 10.77
CA LEU A 72 6.53 1.84 11.39
C LEU A 72 6.36 2.89 10.30
N CYS A 73 5.18 3.49 10.21
CA CYS A 73 4.90 4.60 9.31
C CYS A 73 4.89 5.93 10.07
N ILE A 74 5.62 6.92 9.57
CA ILE A 74 5.70 8.26 10.16
C ILE A 74 4.82 9.21 9.39
N GLY A 75 3.83 9.79 10.07
CA GLY A 75 2.92 10.78 9.52
C GLY A 75 3.68 12.03 9.07
N GLN A 76 3.48 12.39 7.81
CA GLN A 76 4.05 13.55 7.15
C GLN A 76 2.93 14.36 6.52
N SER A 77 2.89 15.65 6.81
CA SER A 77 1.99 16.61 6.18
C SER A 77 2.40 16.96 4.73
N ILE A 78 3.60 16.53 4.32
CA ILE A 78 4.14 16.75 2.98
C ILE A 78 3.53 15.73 2.02
N GLN A 79 3.03 16.20 0.88
CA GLN A 79 2.42 15.34 -0.13
C GLN A 79 3.44 14.37 -0.75
N PRO A 80 3.04 13.15 -1.15
CA PRO A 80 3.97 12.15 -1.67
C PRO A 80 4.78 12.58 -2.91
N SER A 81 4.24 13.49 -3.71
CA SER A 81 4.90 14.05 -4.89
C SER A 81 6.09 14.95 -4.55
N GLN A 82 6.13 15.48 -3.34
CA GLN A 82 7.17 16.39 -2.84
C GLN A 82 8.20 15.68 -1.96
N TRP A 83 8.05 14.38 -1.70
CA TRP A 83 9.06 13.64 -0.94
C TRP A 83 10.38 13.55 -1.72
N PRO A 84 11.53 13.78 -1.06
CA PRO A 84 12.84 13.57 -1.66
C PRO A 84 13.07 12.08 -1.94
N LYS A 85 14.03 11.77 -2.83
CA LYS A 85 14.34 10.39 -3.25
C LYS A 85 14.58 9.43 -2.07
N ASP A 86 15.22 9.90 -1.00
CA ASP A 86 15.26 9.23 0.30
C ASP A 86 14.48 10.06 1.32
N VAL A 87 13.47 9.47 1.96
CA VAL A 87 12.63 10.18 2.93
C VAL A 87 13.39 10.61 4.19
N LYS A 88 14.60 10.09 4.41
CA LYS A 88 15.52 10.59 5.45
C LYS A 88 16.01 12.02 5.17
N ASP A 89 15.90 12.50 3.94
CA ASP A 89 16.29 13.85 3.54
C ASP A 89 15.13 14.87 3.70
N LEU A 90 14.01 14.47 4.31
CA LEU A 90 12.94 15.39 4.67
C LEU A 90 13.42 16.42 5.71
N GLN A 91 12.86 17.63 5.63
CA GLN A 91 13.13 18.72 6.57
C GLN A 91 12.81 18.33 8.01
N GLY A 92 13.49 18.94 8.98
CA GLY A 92 13.35 18.65 10.41
C GLY A 92 14.19 17.47 10.93
N ASN A 93 14.85 16.68 10.06
CA ASN A 93 15.68 15.53 10.42
C ASN A 93 14.98 14.43 11.25
N TYR A 94 13.66 14.48 11.42
CA TYR A 94 12.90 13.58 12.28
C TYR A 94 13.10 12.10 11.90
N ILE A 95 12.90 11.77 10.62
CA ILE A 95 13.05 10.41 10.11
C ILE A 95 14.51 9.95 10.18
N LYS A 96 15.45 10.88 9.97
CA LYS A 96 16.88 10.60 10.07
C LYS A 96 17.28 10.22 11.50
N GLU A 97 16.83 10.97 12.50
CA GLU A 97 17.08 10.69 13.91
C GLU A 97 16.40 9.38 14.34
N LEU A 98 15.13 9.17 13.97
CA LEU A 98 14.44 7.90 14.24
C LEU A 98 15.19 6.72 13.64
N ASN A 99 15.60 6.80 12.37
CA ASN A 99 16.34 5.73 11.72
C ASN A 99 17.68 5.46 12.41
N LYS A 100 18.39 6.51 12.84
CA LYS A 100 19.63 6.38 13.60
C LYS A 100 19.39 5.63 14.92
N VAL A 101 18.42 6.05 15.71
CA VAL A 101 18.08 5.39 16.99
C VAL A 101 17.67 3.93 16.79
N LEU A 102 16.88 3.62 15.75
CA LEU A 102 16.52 2.23 15.43
C LEU A 102 17.74 1.38 15.06
N LEU A 103 18.71 1.94 14.33
CA LEU A 103 19.95 1.24 13.96
C LEU A 103 20.87 1.01 15.17
N GLU A 104 21.02 2.01 16.03
CA GLU A 104 21.80 1.90 17.28
C GLU A 104 21.25 0.82 18.22
N ASN A 105 19.94 0.55 18.15
CA ASN A 105 19.26 -0.44 18.97
C ASN A 105 18.93 -1.74 18.24
N LYS A 106 19.46 -1.95 17.03
CA LYS A 106 19.09 -3.09 16.17
C LYS A 106 19.27 -4.45 16.87
N ASP A 107 20.37 -4.63 17.58
CA ASP A 107 20.70 -5.90 18.25
C ASP A 107 19.76 -6.16 19.44
N ALA A 108 19.43 -5.11 20.19
CA ALA A 108 18.50 -5.19 21.32
C ALA A 108 17.04 -5.40 20.87
N ILE A 109 16.65 -4.81 19.74
CA ILE A 109 15.34 -5.02 19.11
C ILE A 109 15.22 -6.46 18.58
N GLY A 110 16.31 -7.02 18.06
CA GLY A 110 16.39 -8.42 17.62
C GLY A 110 15.64 -8.74 16.31
N TYR A 111 15.02 -7.74 15.67
CA TYR A 111 14.33 -7.92 14.39
C TYR A 111 14.28 -6.66 13.51
N PRO A 112 14.15 -6.82 12.18
CA PRO A 112 14.02 -5.70 11.27
C PRO A 112 12.66 -4.99 11.39
N ILE A 113 12.71 -3.66 11.42
CA ILE A 113 11.55 -2.76 11.37
C ILE A 113 11.56 -2.05 10.01
N LYS A 114 10.46 -2.16 9.27
CA LYS A 114 10.26 -1.41 8.03
C LYS A 114 9.85 0.01 8.37
N LEU A 115 10.65 1.00 7.99
CA LEU A 115 10.37 2.41 8.20
C LEU A 115 9.85 3.04 6.89
N THR A 116 8.72 3.73 6.94
CA THR A 116 8.20 4.52 5.81
C THR A 116 7.62 5.85 6.28
N SER A 117 7.53 6.83 5.39
CA SER A 117 6.67 7.99 5.59
C SER A 117 5.24 7.66 5.17
N ALA A 118 4.24 8.24 5.82
CA ALA A 118 2.83 8.19 5.44
C ALA A 118 2.32 9.61 5.27
N SER A 119 1.70 9.92 4.13
CA SER A 119 1.08 11.22 3.92
C SER A 119 -0.21 11.28 4.74
N ILE A 120 -0.33 12.32 5.56
CA ILE A 120 -1.51 12.60 6.37
C ILE A 120 -1.99 14.02 6.07
N ASP A 121 -3.32 14.20 6.01
CA ASP A 121 -3.91 15.53 5.88
C ASP A 121 -3.94 16.21 7.25
N SER A 122 -2.78 16.72 7.68
CA SER A 122 -2.64 17.56 8.88
C SER A 122 -2.47 19.02 8.48
N LYS A 123 -3.30 19.90 9.07
CA LYS A 123 -3.16 21.36 8.95
C LYS A 123 -2.02 21.93 9.80
N ILE A 124 -1.51 21.15 10.75
CA ILE A 124 -0.44 21.55 11.65
C ILE A 124 0.85 20.94 11.13
N HIS A 125 1.73 21.80 10.64
CA HIS A 125 3.10 21.47 10.27
C HIS A 125 3.99 21.67 11.48
N SER A 126 4.53 20.59 12.02
CA SER A 126 5.60 20.62 13.00
C SER A 126 6.75 19.80 12.46
N GLU A 127 7.92 20.42 12.31
CA GLU A 127 9.13 19.71 11.88
C GLU A 127 9.68 18.78 12.97
N GLN A 128 9.21 18.98 14.21
CA GLN A 128 9.73 18.30 15.40
C GLN A 128 8.76 17.27 15.97
N THR A 129 7.51 17.23 15.51
CA THR A 129 6.52 16.24 15.98
C THR A 129 5.91 15.47 14.81
N ALA A 130 5.64 14.19 15.03
CA ALA A 130 4.99 13.34 14.03
C ALA A 130 4.07 12.31 14.68
N ASP A 131 3.04 11.90 13.96
CA ASP A 131 2.23 10.75 14.32
C ASP A 131 2.95 9.47 13.88
N TRP A 132 2.96 8.43 14.72
CA TRP A 132 3.48 7.11 14.36
C TRP A 132 2.32 6.14 14.17
N TYR A 133 2.39 5.34 13.12
CA TYR A 133 1.45 4.25 12.86
C TYR A 133 2.25 2.95 12.88
N LEU A 134 1.87 2.05 13.77
CA LEU A 134 2.59 0.80 14.00
C LEU A 134 1.73 -0.38 13.55
N PHE A 135 2.22 -1.07 12.53
CA PHE A 135 1.60 -2.27 11.98
C PHE A 135 2.52 -3.49 12.19
N PRO A 136 1.96 -4.70 12.36
CA PRO A 136 0.54 -5.08 12.25
C PRO A 136 -0.26 -4.78 13.53
N ASP A 137 0.37 -4.15 14.51
CA ASP A 137 -0.16 -3.98 15.87
C ASP A 137 -1.38 -3.07 15.95
N GLN A 138 -1.64 -2.29 14.90
CA GLN A 138 -2.78 -1.38 14.78
C GLN A 138 -2.80 -0.36 15.92
N VAL A 139 -1.66 0.27 16.17
CA VAL A 139 -1.52 1.32 17.19
C VAL A 139 -1.02 2.59 16.51
N LYS A 140 -1.61 3.72 16.89
CA LYS A 140 -1.17 5.05 16.51
C LYS A 140 -0.68 5.79 17.74
N LEU A 141 0.48 6.43 17.64
CA LEU A 141 0.97 7.39 18.64
C LEU A 141 0.85 8.78 18.03
N LYS A 142 0.24 9.71 18.76
CA LYS A 142 0.04 11.08 18.28
C LYS A 142 1.04 12.04 18.89
N ASN A 143 1.47 12.99 18.05
CA ASN A 143 2.31 14.11 18.46
C ASN A 143 3.63 13.69 19.13
N VAL A 144 4.31 12.67 18.58
CA VAL A 144 5.59 12.21 19.10
C VAL A 144 6.67 13.23 18.77
N HIS A 145 7.26 13.86 19.77
CA HIS A 145 8.34 14.83 19.60
C HIS A 145 9.68 14.15 19.33
N VAL A 146 10.57 14.81 18.57
CA VAL A 146 11.88 14.27 18.17
C VAL A 146 12.75 13.88 19.38
N ASN A 147 12.69 14.65 20.46
CA ASN A 147 13.41 14.36 21.71
C ASN A 147 12.89 13.10 22.44
N GLN A 148 11.67 12.64 22.16
CA GLN A 148 11.06 11.46 22.79
C GLN A 148 11.37 10.16 22.03
N ILE A 149 11.98 10.25 20.83
CA ILE A 149 12.26 9.11 19.95
C ILE A 149 13.07 8.02 20.67
N LYS A 150 14.16 8.41 21.35
CA LYS A 150 15.07 7.47 22.02
C LYS A 150 14.33 6.64 23.06
N ASP A 151 13.60 7.30 23.94
CA ASP A 151 12.88 6.66 25.05
C ASP A 151 11.74 5.77 24.54
N LEU A 152 11.01 6.21 23.51
CA LEU A 152 9.97 5.41 22.89
C LEU A 152 10.52 4.17 22.19
N VAL A 153 11.66 4.27 21.50
CA VAL A 153 12.30 3.11 20.87
C VAL A 153 12.72 2.10 21.93
N GLN A 154 13.35 2.56 23.02
CA GLN A 154 13.69 1.68 24.15
C GLN A 154 12.43 1.00 24.71
N LYS A 155 11.37 1.76 24.92
CA LYS A 155 10.17 1.20 25.54
C LYS A 155 9.41 0.23 24.64
N ILE A 156 9.08 0.65 23.41
CA ILE A 156 8.18 -0.09 22.52
C ILE A 156 8.90 -1.27 21.85
N PHE A 157 10.19 -1.13 21.53
CA PHE A 157 10.90 -2.11 20.73
C PHE A 157 11.95 -2.92 21.50
N VAL A 158 12.47 -2.43 22.64
CA VAL A 158 13.50 -3.14 23.43
C VAL A 158 12.93 -3.73 24.73
N ASN A 159 12.39 -2.90 25.61
CA ASN A 159 12.09 -3.26 27.00
C ASN A 159 10.70 -3.88 27.18
N ASP A 160 9.67 -3.31 26.57
CA ASP A 160 8.30 -3.68 26.84
C ASP A 160 7.44 -3.79 25.57
N GLN A 161 7.30 -5.02 25.09
CA GLN A 161 6.39 -5.36 24.00
C GLN A 161 4.92 -5.40 24.44
N SER A 162 4.57 -5.12 25.70
CA SER A 162 3.19 -5.24 26.22
C SER A 162 2.20 -4.29 25.56
N ILE A 163 2.60 -3.05 25.22
CA ILE A 163 1.81 -2.09 24.42
C ILE A 163 1.35 -2.72 23.08
N VAL A 164 2.11 -3.69 22.60
CA VAL A 164 1.90 -4.37 21.33
C VAL A 164 1.19 -5.71 21.52
N LYS A 165 1.36 -6.35 22.67
CA LYS A 165 0.65 -7.57 23.07
C LYS A 165 -0.77 -7.30 23.56
N ILE A 166 -1.34 -6.12 23.26
CA ILE A 166 -2.76 -5.81 23.46
C ILE A 166 -3.60 -6.73 22.56
N LYS A 167 -3.91 -7.92 23.09
CA LYS A 167 -4.75 -8.95 22.46
C LYS A 167 -6.23 -8.66 22.65
N ASP A 168 -6.58 -7.87 23.66
CA ASP A 168 -7.98 -7.58 23.99
C ASP A 168 -8.47 -6.32 23.28
N LYS A 169 -9.30 -6.54 22.25
CA LYS A 169 -9.89 -5.49 21.40
C LYS A 169 -11.03 -4.71 22.07
N THR A 170 -11.40 -5.04 23.32
CA THR A 170 -12.62 -4.54 23.97
C THR A 170 -12.41 -3.38 24.94
N LYS A 171 -11.17 -3.03 25.31
CA LYS A 171 -10.87 -1.91 26.23
C LYS A 171 -10.01 -0.85 25.55
N SER A 172 -10.06 0.39 26.05
CA SER A 172 -9.18 1.45 25.52
C SER A 172 -7.71 1.13 25.85
N ILE A 173 -6.77 1.57 25.00
CA ILE A 173 -5.33 1.39 25.25
C ILE A 173 -4.94 2.05 26.58
N GLU A 174 -5.57 3.18 26.92
CA GLU A 174 -5.34 3.92 28.16
C GLU A 174 -5.79 3.11 29.40
N GLU A 175 -6.95 2.45 29.36
CA GLU A 175 -7.45 1.60 30.44
C GLU A 175 -6.58 0.35 30.69
N GLN A 176 -6.00 -0.22 29.63
CA GLN A 176 -5.13 -1.39 29.75
C GLN A 176 -3.72 -1.03 30.20
N LEU A 177 -3.21 0.15 29.82
CA LEU A 177 -1.93 0.65 30.32
C LEU A 177 -2.01 1.06 31.80
N GLN A 178 -3.17 1.50 32.28
CA GLN A 178 -3.41 1.81 33.70
C GLN A 178 -3.48 0.57 34.61
N GLN A 179 -3.82 -0.61 34.08
CA GLN A 179 -3.92 -1.87 34.86
C GLN A 179 -2.58 -2.57 35.10
N ASN A 180 -1.53 -2.20 34.36
CA ASN A 180 -0.15 -2.60 34.65
C ASN A 180 0.51 -1.48 35.46
N SER A 181 0.56 -1.64 36.78
CA SER A 181 0.99 -0.61 37.75
C SER A 181 2.43 -0.09 37.63
N ASP A 182 3.21 -0.56 36.64
CA ASP A 182 4.56 -0.06 36.32
C ASP A 182 4.59 0.87 35.08
N LEU A 183 3.44 1.16 34.47
CA LEU A 183 3.30 2.06 33.33
C LEU A 183 2.41 3.25 33.70
N SER A 184 2.90 4.13 34.58
CA SER A 184 2.27 5.44 34.79
C SER A 184 2.21 6.20 33.46
N VAL A 185 1.02 6.24 32.86
CA VAL A 185 0.69 6.95 31.62
C VAL A 185 0.83 8.44 31.87
N SER A 186 2.03 8.97 31.62
CA SER A 186 2.27 10.36 31.27
C SER A 186 3.63 10.46 30.57
N TYR A 187 3.73 9.90 29.36
CA TYR A 187 4.69 10.41 28.39
C TYR A 187 4.14 11.75 27.94
N ASP A 188 4.67 12.85 28.47
CA ASP A 188 4.17 14.22 28.27
C ASP A 188 3.49 14.38 26.90
N ASN A 189 2.15 14.43 26.93
CA ASN A 189 1.26 14.72 25.79
C ASN A 189 1.19 13.70 24.62
N ILE A 190 1.79 12.51 24.72
CA ILE A 190 1.65 11.47 23.67
C ILE A 190 0.36 10.68 23.89
N LYS A 191 -0.54 10.68 22.90
CA LYS A 191 -1.79 9.89 22.94
C LYS A 191 -1.66 8.62 22.12
N PHE A 192 -2.14 7.51 22.68
CA PHE A 192 -2.18 6.22 21.99
C PHE A 192 -3.61 5.94 21.51
N GLU A 193 -3.77 5.66 20.22
CA GLU A 193 -5.05 5.35 19.60
C GLU A 193 -5.01 3.96 18.96
N ARG A 194 -6.05 3.17 19.19
CA ARG A 194 -6.22 1.90 18.47
C ARG A 194 -6.71 2.19 17.06
N LEU A 195 -6.07 1.58 16.08
CA LEU A 195 -6.50 1.62 14.70
C LEU A 195 -7.49 0.47 14.48
N HIS A 196 -8.68 0.80 13.98
CA HIS A 196 -9.71 -0.19 13.66
C HIS A 196 -9.82 -0.40 12.15
N GLY A 197 -10.49 -1.49 11.77
CA GLY A 197 -10.77 -1.79 10.37
C GLY A 197 -9.54 -2.25 9.56
N LEU A 198 -9.70 -2.16 8.25
CA LEU A 198 -8.74 -2.52 7.21
C LEU A 198 -7.89 -1.30 6.87
N TRP A 199 -6.57 -1.47 6.91
CA TRP A 199 -5.62 -0.43 6.50
C TRP A 199 -4.93 -0.84 5.21
N ILE A 200 -5.14 -0.06 4.16
CA ILE A 200 -4.59 -0.28 2.82
C ILE A 200 -3.49 0.76 2.60
N LEU A 201 -2.24 0.31 2.60
CA LEU A 201 -1.09 1.17 2.39
C LEU A 201 -0.63 1.06 0.94
N VAL A 202 -0.50 2.18 0.25
CA VAL A 202 -0.14 2.25 -1.18
C VAL A 202 1.13 3.07 -1.35
N CYS A 203 2.14 2.49 -2.01
CA CYS A 203 3.39 3.21 -2.29
C CYS A 203 3.17 4.28 -3.37
N CYS A 204 3.38 5.55 -3.02
CA CYS A 204 3.19 6.72 -3.91
C CYS A 204 4.49 7.52 -4.14
N HIS A 205 5.66 6.93 -3.89
CA HIS A 205 6.92 7.65 -3.83
C HIS A 205 7.53 7.96 -5.22
N TYR A 206 7.19 9.12 -5.80
CA TYR A 206 7.58 9.49 -7.17
C TYR A 206 9.09 9.69 -7.37
N GLN A 207 9.74 10.50 -6.53
CA GLN A 207 11.18 10.80 -6.65
C GLN A 207 12.06 9.56 -6.46
N ARG A 208 11.56 8.54 -5.74
CA ARG A 208 12.23 7.25 -5.63
C ARG A 208 12.04 6.38 -6.86
N ASP A 209 10.80 6.28 -7.36
CA ASP A 209 10.49 5.56 -8.59
C ASP A 209 9.20 6.08 -9.25
N GLN A 210 9.32 6.50 -10.50
CA GLN A 210 8.21 7.05 -11.30
C GLN A 210 7.01 6.08 -11.38
N ARG A 211 7.24 4.76 -11.45
CA ARG A 211 6.15 3.78 -11.57
C ARG A 211 5.24 3.83 -10.35
N CYS A 212 5.81 3.87 -9.15
CA CYS A 212 5.03 4.01 -7.91
C CYS A 212 4.39 5.38 -7.81
N GLY A 213 5.10 6.45 -8.19
CA GLY A 213 4.56 7.81 -8.16
C GLY A 213 3.41 8.07 -9.12
N VAL A 214 3.30 7.31 -10.21
CA VAL A 214 2.17 7.40 -11.16
C VAL A 214 1.05 6.43 -10.79
N ILE A 215 1.35 5.15 -10.55
CA ILE A 215 0.32 4.13 -10.28
C ILE A 215 -0.32 4.34 -8.90
N GLY A 216 0.47 4.68 -7.89
CA GLY A 216 0.01 4.79 -6.51
C GLY A 216 -1.17 5.75 -6.32
N PRO A 217 -1.07 7.02 -6.77
CA PRO A 217 -2.18 7.97 -6.69
C PRO A 217 -3.46 7.52 -7.42
N ILE A 218 -3.33 6.82 -8.57
CA ILE A 218 -4.48 6.28 -9.30
C ILE A 218 -5.18 5.19 -8.48
N LEU A 219 -4.41 4.28 -7.87
CA LEU A 219 -4.94 3.25 -6.97
C LEU A 219 -5.65 3.86 -5.77
N VAL A 220 -5.05 4.87 -5.14
CA VAL A 220 -5.63 5.55 -3.98
C VAL A 220 -6.96 6.20 -4.34
N GLY A 221 -7.03 6.88 -5.49
CA GLY A 221 -8.28 7.46 -5.98
C GLY A 221 -9.39 6.42 -6.18
N GLU A 222 -9.06 5.24 -6.73
CA GLU A 222 -10.04 4.15 -6.90
C GLU A 222 -10.45 3.50 -5.57
N ILE A 223 -9.51 3.34 -4.62
CA ILE A 223 -9.81 2.88 -3.25
C ILE A 223 -10.79 3.83 -2.58
N GLU A 224 -10.47 5.11 -2.55
CA GLU A 224 -11.32 6.13 -1.94
C GLU A 224 -12.70 6.21 -2.59
N LYS A 225 -12.77 6.11 -3.93
CA LYS A 225 -14.02 6.07 -4.67
C LYS A 225 -14.86 4.84 -4.30
N PHE A 226 -14.26 3.65 -4.29
CA PHE A 226 -14.95 2.42 -3.94
C PHE A 226 -15.45 2.45 -2.49
N VAL A 227 -14.58 2.84 -1.55
CA VAL A 227 -14.90 2.96 -0.13
C VAL A 227 -16.09 3.89 0.10
N ARG A 228 -16.12 5.07 -0.53
CA ARG A 228 -17.27 5.98 -0.46
C ARG A 228 -18.53 5.38 -1.09
N ALA A 229 -18.41 4.78 -2.27
CA ALA A 229 -19.56 4.20 -2.98
C ALA A 229 -20.19 3.02 -2.23
N THR A 230 -19.43 2.30 -1.41
CA THR A 230 -19.92 1.17 -0.61
C THR A 230 -20.17 1.52 0.86
N ASN A 231 -20.11 2.80 1.23
CA ASN A 231 -20.27 3.30 2.60
C ASN A 231 -19.35 2.59 3.62
N ARG A 232 -18.08 2.42 3.25
CA ARG A 232 -17.03 1.71 4.01
C ARG A 232 -15.99 2.64 4.66
N THR A 233 -16.35 3.91 4.85
CA THR A 233 -15.42 4.93 5.37
C THR A 233 -14.99 4.67 6.81
N ASP A 234 -15.79 3.90 7.56
CA ASP A 234 -15.54 3.59 8.97
C ASP A 234 -14.71 2.30 9.15
N ASP A 235 -14.71 1.40 8.17
CA ASP A 235 -14.02 0.10 8.22
C ASP A 235 -12.80 0.01 7.30
N VAL A 236 -12.59 0.95 6.36
CA VAL A 236 -11.45 0.92 5.43
C VAL A 236 -10.74 2.28 5.40
N THR A 237 -9.47 2.29 5.78
CA THR A 237 -8.58 3.46 5.68
C THR A 237 -7.47 3.22 4.67
N CYS A 238 -7.19 4.21 3.82
CA CYS A 238 -6.10 4.17 2.85
C CYS A 238 -4.99 5.15 3.24
N LEU A 239 -3.73 4.70 3.25
CA LEU A 239 -2.56 5.54 3.48
C LEU A 239 -1.64 5.55 2.26
N LYS A 240 -1.25 6.74 1.81
CA LYS A 240 -0.18 6.92 0.83
C LYS A 240 1.14 6.82 1.58
N ILE A 241 1.99 5.87 1.23
CA ILE A 241 3.27 5.64 1.92
C ILE A 241 4.47 5.80 1.00
N SER A 242 5.64 6.03 1.60
CA SER A 242 6.91 6.10 0.90
C SER A 242 7.38 4.71 0.45
N HIS A 243 8.57 4.66 -0.14
CA HIS A 243 9.03 3.46 -0.83
C HIS A 243 9.22 2.27 0.09
N VAL A 244 8.63 1.13 -0.29
CA VAL A 244 8.68 -0.12 0.48
C VAL A 244 9.57 -1.21 -0.12
N GLY A 245 10.21 -0.96 -1.26
CA GLY A 245 10.88 -1.99 -2.06
C GLY A 245 9.94 -2.64 -3.09
N GLY A 246 10.52 -3.25 -4.13
CA GLY A 246 9.75 -3.87 -5.22
C GLY A 246 9.07 -2.88 -6.17
N HIS A 247 9.65 -1.70 -6.39
CA HIS A 247 9.15 -0.71 -7.35
C HIS A 247 9.09 -1.25 -8.79
N LYS A 248 9.90 -2.26 -9.13
CA LYS A 248 9.80 -2.98 -10.41
C LYS A 248 8.44 -3.67 -10.61
N PHE A 249 7.75 -3.98 -9.52
CA PHE A 249 6.40 -4.55 -9.46
C PHE A 249 5.35 -3.51 -9.01
N ALA A 250 5.50 -2.23 -9.41
CA ALA A 250 4.63 -1.13 -8.96
C ALA A 250 3.12 -1.42 -9.10
N GLY A 251 2.33 -0.68 -8.31
CA GLY A 251 1.06 -1.19 -7.80
C GLY A 251 1.28 -1.95 -6.48
N ASN A 252 2.20 -1.44 -5.64
CA ASN A 252 2.54 -2.02 -4.35
C ASN A 252 1.47 -1.62 -3.33
N VAL A 253 0.76 -2.63 -2.81
CA VAL A 253 -0.33 -2.47 -1.84
C VAL A 253 -0.08 -3.40 -0.66
N ILE A 254 -0.19 -2.88 0.56
CA ILE A 254 -0.03 -3.66 1.80
C ILE A 254 -1.36 -3.62 2.56
N ILE A 255 -1.79 -4.78 3.06
CA ILE A 255 -3.07 -4.94 3.75
C ILE A 255 -2.83 -5.30 5.22
N TYR A 256 -3.20 -4.39 6.13
CA TYR A 256 -3.20 -4.63 7.57
C TYR A 256 -4.61 -4.79 8.13
N PRO A 257 -4.82 -5.67 9.14
CA PRO A 257 -3.80 -6.27 10.01
C PRO A 257 -3.10 -7.51 9.45
N SER A 258 -3.54 -8.05 8.31
CA SER A 258 -3.01 -9.31 7.77
C SER A 258 -1.53 -9.30 7.34
N GLY A 259 -0.94 -8.12 7.16
CA GLY A 259 0.45 -7.97 6.72
C GLY A 259 0.72 -8.55 5.33
N VAL A 260 -0.29 -8.59 4.43
CA VAL A 260 -0.13 -9.16 3.08
C VAL A 260 0.34 -8.07 2.12
N TRP A 261 1.27 -8.42 1.23
CA TRP A 261 1.86 -7.52 0.25
C TRP A 261 1.50 -7.97 -1.16
N TYR A 262 0.93 -7.06 -1.93
CA TYR A 262 0.64 -7.24 -3.34
C TYR A 262 1.50 -6.32 -4.20
N GLY A 263 1.81 -6.77 -5.41
CA GLY A 263 2.43 -5.99 -6.48
C GLY A 263 1.56 -6.07 -7.73
N ARG A 264 1.83 -5.21 -8.73
CA ARG A 264 1.06 -5.15 -9.99
C ARG A 264 -0.45 -4.97 -9.79
N VAL A 265 -0.85 -4.39 -8.67
CA VAL A 265 -2.27 -4.12 -8.41
C VAL A 265 -2.76 -3.12 -9.46
N LEU A 266 -3.88 -3.47 -10.10
CA LEU A 266 -4.64 -2.63 -11.01
C LEU A 266 -5.89 -2.10 -10.30
N THR A 267 -6.50 -1.05 -10.83
CA THR A 267 -7.69 -0.40 -10.26
C THR A 267 -8.88 -1.35 -10.05
N CYS A 268 -9.05 -2.36 -10.89
CA CYS A 268 -10.12 -3.36 -10.73
C CYS A 268 -9.94 -4.40 -9.66
N HIS A 269 -8.71 -4.61 -9.21
CA HIS A 269 -8.45 -5.53 -8.13
C HIS A 269 -8.94 -4.90 -6.82
N ILE A 270 -9.18 -3.58 -6.77
CA ILE A 270 -9.60 -2.86 -5.57
C ILE A 270 -10.91 -3.40 -4.99
N PRO A 271 -12.03 -3.53 -5.74
CA PRO A 271 -13.24 -4.19 -5.23
C PRO A 271 -12.97 -5.59 -4.66
N LEU A 272 -12.18 -6.40 -5.36
CA LEU A 272 -11.87 -7.76 -4.96
C LEU A 272 -11.02 -7.79 -3.67
N ILE A 273 -9.98 -6.95 -3.58
CA ILE A 273 -9.11 -6.81 -2.41
C ILE A 273 -9.95 -6.39 -1.21
N ILE A 274 -10.72 -5.31 -1.31
CA ILE A 274 -11.50 -4.79 -0.17
C ILE A 274 -12.49 -5.84 0.31
N ASN A 275 -13.26 -6.45 -0.59
CA ASN A 275 -14.24 -7.48 -0.22
C ASN A 275 -13.57 -8.74 0.36
N ALA A 276 -12.42 -9.17 -0.18
CA ALA A 276 -11.70 -10.34 0.31
C ALA A 276 -11.27 -10.20 1.78
N TYR A 277 -10.82 -9.00 2.17
CA TYR A 277 -10.34 -8.77 3.52
C TYR A 277 -11.43 -8.29 4.48
N ALA A 278 -12.38 -7.46 4.03
CA ALA A 278 -13.50 -7.02 4.87
C ALA A 278 -14.43 -8.20 5.25
N SER A 279 -14.66 -9.14 4.34
CA SER A 279 -15.46 -10.35 4.62
C SER A 279 -14.62 -11.55 5.08
N SER A 280 -13.30 -11.38 5.23
CA SER A 280 -12.37 -12.47 5.56
C SER A 280 -12.44 -13.71 4.64
N SER A 281 -12.93 -13.56 3.41
CA SER A 281 -13.18 -14.67 2.47
C SER A 281 -11.89 -15.28 1.93
N SER A 282 -11.67 -16.58 2.18
CA SER A 282 -10.56 -17.36 1.59
C SER A 282 -10.65 -17.40 0.07
N ASP A 283 -11.84 -17.63 -0.48
CA ASP A 283 -12.05 -17.84 -1.91
C ASP A 283 -11.73 -16.58 -2.73
N LEU A 284 -12.05 -15.40 -2.17
CA LEU A 284 -11.67 -14.13 -2.80
C LEU A 284 -10.17 -13.85 -2.66
N LYS A 285 -9.53 -14.23 -1.54
CA LYS A 285 -8.08 -14.11 -1.36
C LYS A 285 -7.32 -15.02 -2.33
N ASP A 286 -7.85 -16.19 -2.63
CA ASP A 286 -7.25 -17.14 -3.57
C ASP A 286 -7.15 -16.57 -4.99
N LYS A 287 -8.13 -15.78 -5.41
CA LYS A 287 -8.12 -15.05 -6.69
C LYS A 287 -7.03 -13.97 -6.75
N LEU A 288 -6.48 -13.55 -5.62
CA LEU A 288 -5.42 -12.55 -5.53
C LEU A 288 -4.01 -13.15 -5.46
N LYS A 289 -3.86 -14.48 -5.41
CA LYS A 289 -2.55 -15.17 -5.38
C LYS A 289 -1.58 -14.73 -6.49
N PRO A 290 -2.00 -14.48 -7.74
CA PRO A 290 -1.08 -14.01 -8.78
C PRO A 290 -0.45 -12.63 -8.49
N LEU A 291 -1.07 -11.83 -7.62
CA LEU A 291 -0.56 -10.51 -7.20
C LEU A 291 0.37 -10.59 -5.98
N LEU A 292 0.45 -11.76 -5.33
CA LEU A 292 1.09 -11.91 -4.03
C LEU A 292 2.61 -11.78 -4.13
N ARG A 293 3.15 -10.83 -3.37
CA ARG A 293 4.60 -10.66 -3.18
C ARG A 293 5.11 -11.36 -1.93
N GLY A 294 4.30 -11.44 -0.89
CA GLY A 294 4.68 -12.06 0.38
C GLY A 294 3.85 -11.54 1.55
N HIS A 295 4.30 -11.91 2.74
CA HIS A 295 3.65 -11.57 3.99
C HIS A 295 4.67 -11.04 4.99
N LEU A 296 4.21 -10.21 5.91
CA LEU A 296 4.93 -9.87 7.13
C LEU A 296 5.26 -11.17 7.88
N GLN A 297 6.49 -11.31 8.37
CA GLN A 297 6.84 -12.44 9.22
C GLN A 297 6.29 -12.16 10.62
N THR A 298 5.33 -12.97 11.06
CA THR A 298 4.91 -12.98 12.46
C THR A 298 5.94 -13.75 13.27
N VAL A 299 6.33 -13.21 14.43
CA VAL A 299 7.11 -13.97 15.41
C VAL A 299 6.26 -15.18 15.83
N SER A 300 6.75 -16.38 15.53
CA SER A 300 6.20 -17.64 16.05
C SER A 300 6.31 -17.70 17.56
#